data_AF-A0A974DMB8-F1
#
_entry.id   AF-A0A974DMB8-F1
#
_cell.length_a   1.000
_cell.length_b   1.000
_cell.length_c   1.000
_cell.angle_alpha   90.00
_cell.angle_beta   90.00
_cell.angle_gamma   90.00
#
_symmetry.space_group_name_H-M   'P 1'
#
loop_
_entity.id
_entity.type
_entity.pdbx_description
1 polymer ?
#
loop_
_entity_poly.entity_id
_entity_poly.type
_entity_poly.pdbx_seq_one_letter_code
_entity_poly.pdbx_strand_id
1 'polypeptide(L)'
;MPLQPCCVCSSDTPKYRCPGCRAKYCSVSCCKKHKEECTLSSTPDTVTTHIARGERLMSREDGLIDEDNESDRVPPHKLKLLGESDELKHLLLNPHLRELLIKLDQAEEREDAMKKYMQEPLFVEFADRCLSVVEPEEKENRFPD
;
A
#
# COMPACT_ATOMS: atom_id res chain seq x y z
N MET A 1 -5.75 -24.72 -33.50
CA MET A 1 -5.74 -24.59 -32.03
C MET A 1 -7.18 -24.61 -31.54
N PRO A 2 -7.55 -25.42 -30.54
CA PRO A 2 -8.95 -25.57 -30.14
C PRO A 2 -9.45 -24.28 -29.48
N LEU A 3 -10.57 -23.76 -29.97
CA LEU A 3 -11.30 -22.66 -29.35
C LEU A 3 -11.77 -23.16 -27.98
N GLN A 4 -11.21 -22.60 -26.90
CA GLN A 4 -11.71 -22.90 -25.55
C GLN A 4 -13.18 -22.48 -25.49
N PRO A 5 -14.10 -23.37 -25.10
CA PRO A 5 -15.51 -23.04 -25.00
C PRO A 5 -15.78 -22.16 -23.78
N CYS A 6 -16.98 -21.60 -23.69
CA CYS A 6 -17.43 -20.85 -22.52
C CYS A 6 -17.22 -21.68 -21.23
N CYS A 7 -16.52 -21.12 -20.23
CA CYS A 7 -16.24 -21.82 -18.97
C CYS A 7 -17.49 -22.10 -18.11
N VAL A 8 -18.67 -21.57 -18.49
CA VAL A 8 -19.92 -21.73 -17.73
C VAL A 8 -20.91 -22.66 -18.42
N CYS A 9 -21.15 -22.50 -19.72
CA CYS A 9 -22.14 -23.31 -20.44
C CYS A 9 -21.54 -24.30 -21.44
N SER A 10 -20.25 -24.20 -21.74
CA SER A 10 -19.52 -25.03 -22.73
C SER A 10 -20.15 -25.17 -24.12
N SER A 11 -21.20 -24.40 -24.43
CA SER A 11 -22.05 -24.60 -25.63
C SER A 11 -21.77 -23.57 -26.72
N ASP A 12 -21.42 -22.34 -26.33
CA ASP A 12 -21.20 -21.23 -27.24
C ASP A 12 -19.72 -20.84 -27.35
N THR A 13 -19.37 -20.24 -28.49
CA THR A 13 -18.07 -19.60 -28.67
C THR A 13 -17.94 -18.40 -27.72
N PRO A 14 -16.91 -18.35 -26.86
CA PRO A 14 -16.82 -17.27 -25.91
C PRO A 14 -16.38 -15.97 -26.60
N LYS A 15 -17.16 -14.92 -26.38
CA LYS A 15 -16.93 -13.58 -26.91
C LYS A 15 -16.15 -12.67 -25.95
N TYR A 16 -16.15 -13.02 -24.67
CA TYR A 16 -15.65 -12.14 -23.59
C TYR A 16 -14.70 -12.90 -22.65
N ARG A 17 -13.89 -12.15 -21.90
CA ARG A 17 -12.88 -12.69 -20.98
C ARG A 17 -12.94 -11.99 -19.63
N CYS A 18 -12.83 -12.75 -18.55
CA CYS A 18 -12.76 -12.24 -17.18
C CYS A 18 -11.39 -11.57 -16.93
N PRO A 19 -11.32 -10.35 -16.37
CA PRO A 19 -10.06 -9.67 -16.12
C PRO A 19 -9.23 -10.31 -14.98
N GLY A 20 -9.89 -10.86 -13.96
CA GLY A 20 -9.21 -11.45 -12.79
C GLY A 20 -8.58 -12.82 -13.10
N CYS A 21 -9.39 -13.79 -13.51
CA CYS A 21 -8.92 -15.17 -13.73
C CYS A 21 -8.66 -15.50 -15.21
N ARG A 22 -8.86 -14.55 -16.14
CA ARG A 22 -8.66 -14.73 -17.59
C ARG A 22 -9.55 -15.80 -18.25
N ALA A 23 -10.56 -16.33 -17.56
CA ALA A 23 -11.52 -17.28 -18.09
C ALA A 23 -12.40 -16.67 -19.20
N LYS A 24 -12.78 -17.47 -20.20
CA LYS A 24 -13.54 -17.05 -21.37
C LYS A 24 -15.02 -17.44 -21.23
N TYR A 25 -15.93 -16.53 -21.56
CA TYR A 25 -17.38 -16.77 -21.47
C TYR A 25 -18.14 -16.18 -22.67
N CYS A 26 -19.33 -16.70 -22.94
CA CYS A 26 -20.12 -16.31 -24.12
C CYS A 26 -21.04 -15.11 -23.89
N SER A 27 -21.57 -14.93 -22.67
CA SER A 27 -22.62 -13.94 -22.39
C SER A 27 -22.52 -13.32 -20.99
N VAL A 28 -23.24 -12.23 -20.77
CA VAL A 28 -23.37 -11.57 -19.46
C VAL A 28 -23.96 -12.50 -18.40
N SER A 29 -24.84 -13.42 -18.78
CA SER A 29 -25.40 -14.45 -17.92
C SER A 29 -24.32 -15.41 -17.43
N CYS A 30 -23.39 -15.79 -18.32
CA CYS A 30 -22.22 -16.58 -17.94
C CYS A 30 -21.23 -15.76 -17.09
N CYS A 31 -21.09 -14.46 -17.33
CA CYS A 31 -20.25 -13.60 -16.49
C CYS A 31 -20.73 -13.58 -15.03
N LYS A 32 -22.04 -13.44 -14.79
CA LYS A 32 -22.61 -13.43 -13.44
C LYS A 32 -22.36 -14.74 -12.70
N LYS A 33 -22.70 -15.87 -13.33
CA LYS A 33 -22.43 -17.21 -12.79
C LYS A 33 -20.93 -17.43 -12.51
N HIS A 34 -20.08 -16.99 -13.44
CA HIS A 34 -18.64 -17.09 -13.26
C HIS A 34 -18.13 -16.23 -12.10
N LYS A 35 -18.65 -15.00 -11.92
CA LYS A 35 -18.23 -14.09 -10.83
C LYS A 35 -18.50 -14.67 -9.44
N GLU A 36 -19.57 -15.44 -9.27
CA GLU A 36 -19.90 -16.11 -8.01
C GLU A 36 -18.82 -17.14 -7.61
N GLU A 37 -18.16 -17.77 -8.58
CA GLU A 37 -17.12 -18.79 -8.37
C GLU A 37 -15.69 -18.25 -8.61
N CYS A 38 -15.54 -17.00 -9.07
CA CYS A 38 -14.26 -16.42 -9.45
C CYS A 38 -13.50 -15.89 -8.23
N THR A 39 -12.79 -16.79 -7.55
CA THR A 39 -12.01 -16.49 -6.33
C THR A 39 -10.84 -15.52 -6.54
N LEU A 40 -10.38 -15.33 -7.79
CA LEU A 40 -9.32 -14.38 -8.14
C LEU A 40 -9.83 -12.95 -8.37
N SER A 41 -11.14 -12.70 -8.22
CA SER A 41 -11.79 -11.40 -8.46
C SER A 41 -12.26 -10.74 -7.16
N SER A 42 -11.47 -10.79 -6.09
CA SER A 42 -11.80 -10.10 -4.83
C SER A 42 -10.93 -8.87 -4.61
N THR A 43 -11.44 -7.71 -5.03
CA THR A 43 -11.55 -6.54 -4.14
C THR A 43 -12.98 -5.98 -4.29
N PRO A 44 -13.76 -5.83 -3.20
CA PRO A 44 -15.06 -5.15 -3.18
C PRO A 44 -14.81 -3.63 -3.02
N ASP A 45 -15.54 -2.70 -3.64
CA ASP A 45 -16.89 -2.21 -3.29
C ASP A 45 -17.26 -1.15 -4.37
N THR A 46 -18.41 -1.20 -5.05
CA THR A 46 -19.73 -0.60 -4.70
C THR A 46 -19.98 0.77 -5.37
N VAL A 47 -21.14 0.86 -6.04
CA VAL A 47 -21.88 2.01 -6.62
C VAL A 47 -21.59 2.51 -8.05
N THR A 48 -22.45 2.07 -8.99
CA THR A 48 -23.17 2.88 -10.01
C THR A 48 -22.73 4.35 -10.17
N THR A 49 -22.21 4.78 -11.32
CA THR A 49 -23.01 5.34 -12.43
C THR A 49 -22.18 5.40 -13.73
N HIS A 50 -22.79 4.97 -14.83
CA HIS A 50 -22.30 5.12 -16.21
C HIS A 50 -22.09 6.59 -16.61
N ILE A 51 -20.96 6.94 -17.23
CA ILE A 51 -20.79 7.66 -18.52
C ILE A 51 -19.35 7.34 -18.98
N ALA A 52 -19.16 6.39 -19.89
CA ALA A 52 -18.97 6.60 -21.33
C ALA A 52 -17.64 7.26 -21.74
N ARG A 53 -16.96 6.55 -22.66
CA ARG A 53 -16.00 7.05 -23.64
C ARG A 53 -14.72 7.69 -23.12
N GLY A 54 -13.73 6.80 -22.98
CA GLY A 54 -12.41 6.92 -23.57
C GLY A 54 -11.88 8.32 -23.83
N GLU A 55 -11.05 8.78 -22.93
CA GLU A 55 -9.93 9.63 -23.26
C GLU A 55 -8.69 9.07 -22.56
N ARG A 56 -7.65 8.89 -23.36
CA ARG A 56 -6.30 8.63 -22.88
C ARG A 56 -5.89 9.84 -22.06
N LEU A 57 -5.70 9.68 -20.76
CA LEU A 57 -4.88 10.61 -20.00
C LEU A 57 -4.05 9.78 -19.01
N MET A 58 -2.81 9.58 -19.45
CA MET A 58 -1.62 9.43 -18.64
C MET A 58 -1.66 8.31 -17.60
N SER A 59 -0.91 7.25 -17.91
CA SER A 59 -0.06 6.64 -16.88
C SER A 59 0.43 7.78 -16.00
N ARG A 60 0.04 7.80 -14.72
CA ARG A 60 0.80 8.58 -13.74
C ARG A 60 2.19 8.02 -13.87
N GLU A 61 3.01 8.76 -14.60
CA GLU A 61 4.41 8.84 -14.40
C GLU A 61 4.63 8.69 -12.90
N ASP A 62 5.31 7.60 -12.57
CA ASP A 62 6.25 7.55 -11.46
C ASP A 62 7.22 8.72 -11.73
N GLY A 63 6.71 9.92 -11.44
CA GLY A 63 7.25 11.19 -11.84
C GLY A 63 8.10 11.66 -10.69
N LEU A 64 9.39 11.33 -10.80
CA LEU A 64 10.46 11.98 -10.05
C LEU A 64 10.38 11.71 -8.54
N ILE A 65 10.62 10.47 -8.14
CA ILE A 65 11.31 10.28 -6.87
C ILE A 65 12.74 10.71 -7.18
N ASP A 66 13.13 11.90 -6.73
CA ASP A 66 14.53 12.34 -6.73
C ASP A 66 15.41 11.17 -6.29
N GLU A 67 16.46 10.84 -7.06
CA GLU A 67 17.47 9.84 -6.64
C GLU A 67 18.09 10.21 -5.27
N ASP A 68 17.96 11.46 -4.83
CA ASP A 68 18.34 11.93 -3.49
C ASP A 68 17.41 11.46 -2.35
N ASN A 69 16.14 11.11 -2.62
CA ASN A 69 15.19 10.70 -1.56
C ASN A 69 15.33 9.21 -1.17
N GLU A 70 16.18 8.44 -1.85
CA GLU A 70 16.47 7.06 -1.44
C GLU A 70 17.33 7.01 -0.17
N SER A 71 18.13 8.06 0.10
CA SER A 71 18.91 8.19 1.33
C SER A 71 18.04 8.40 2.57
N ASP A 72 16.98 9.21 2.46
CA ASP A 72 16.09 9.53 3.58
C ASP A 72 15.11 8.39 3.91
N ARG A 73 15.05 7.37 3.05
CA ARG A 73 14.15 6.23 3.24
C ARG A 73 14.81 5.15 4.11
N VAL A 74 14.24 4.90 5.28
CA VAL A 74 14.70 3.80 6.15
C VAL A 74 14.56 2.44 5.43
N PRO A 75 15.67 1.68 5.28
CA PRO A 75 15.63 0.37 4.64
C PRO A 75 14.76 -0.66 5.40
N PRO A 76 14.12 -1.61 4.70
CA PRO A 76 13.21 -2.57 5.31
C PRO A 76 13.87 -3.50 6.34
N HIS A 77 15.18 -3.72 6.26
CA HIS A 77 15.91 -4.50 7.26
C HIS A 77 16.04 -3.74 8.58
N LYS A 78 16.29 -2.41 8.55
CA LYS A 78 16.32 -1.56 9.76
C LYS A 78 14.94 -1.40 10.36
N LEU A 79 13.90 -1.32 9.53
CA LEU A 79 12.51 -1.31 10.01
C LEU A 79 12.12 -2.57 10.80
N LYS A 80 12.71 -3.73 10.49
CA LYS A 80 12.49 -4.95 11.29
C LYS A 80 13.11 -4.87 12.68
N LEU A 81 14.27 -4.21 12.81
CA LEU A 81 14.94 -4.00 14.10
C LEU A 81 14.09 -3.16 15.06
N LEU A 82 13.31 -2.21 14.54
CA LEU A 82 12.32 -1.45 15.33
C LEU A 82 11.31 -2.39 16.02
N GLY A 83 10.92 -3.47 15.34
CA GLY A 83 10.01 -4.49 15.86
C GLY A 83 10.67 -5.50 16.82
N GLU A 84 12.00 -5.50 16.94
CA GLU A 84 12.73 -6.33 17.91
C GLU A 84 12.94 -5.59 19.24
N SER A 85 13.02 -4.24 19.22
CA SER A 85 13.17 -3.40 20.40
C SER A 85 11.94 -3.45 21.31
N ASP A 86 12.11 -3.96 22.52
CA ASP A 86 11.03 -4.05 23.52
C ASP A 86 10.62 -2.68 24.08
N GLU A 87 11.52 -1.69 24.07
CA GLU A 87 11.22 -0.31 24.47
C GLU A 87 10.23 0.35 23.50
N LEU A 88 10.43 0.16 22.19
CA LEU A 88 9.51 0.65 21.17
C LEU A 88 8.16 -0.04 21.25
N LYS A 89 8.14 -1.37 21.48
CA LYS A 89 6.88 -2.11 21.70
C LYS A 89 6.14 -1.57 22.92
N HIS A 90 6.84 -1.28 24.01
CA HIS A 90 6.25 -0.74 25.23
C HIS A 90 5.65 0.66 24.99
N LEU A 91 6.33 1.53 24.25
CA LEU A 91 5.80 2.82 23.84
C LEU A 91 4.52 2.67 22.99
N LEU A 92 4.51 1.71 22.07
CA LEU A 92 3.35 1.39 21.23
C LEU A 92 2.17 0.73 21.98
N LEU A 93 2.34 0.29 23.23
CA LEU A 93 1.21 -0.14 24.07
C LEU A 93 0.26 1.02 24.39
N ASN A 94 0.75 2.26 24.31
CA ASN A 94 -0.06 3.44 24.56
C ASN A 94 -1.06 3.66 23.42
N PRO A 95 -2.39 3.63 23.68
CA PRO A 95 -3.40 3.76 22.65
C PRO A 95 -3.37 5.14 21.97
N HIS A 96 -3.04 6.19 22.71
CA HIS A 96 -2.91 7.55 22.18
C HIS A 96 -1.81 7.67 21.13
N LEU A 97 -0.65 7.05 21.36
CA LEU A 97 0.45 7.06 20.40
C LEU A 97 0.08 6.35 19.09
N ARG A 98 -0.62 5.20 19.20
CA ARG A 98 -1.12 4.48 18.01
C ARG A 98 -2.14 5.31 17.23
N GLU A 99 -3.02 6.02 17.93
CA GLU A 99 -4.00 6.89 17.30
C GLU A 99 -3.33 8.08 16.59
N LEU A 100 -2.31 8.68 17.21
CA LEU A 100 -1.46 9.72 16.60
C LEU A 100 -0.81 9.22 15.31
N LEU A 101 -0.19 8.03 15.32
CA LEU A 101 0.46 7.43 14.15
C LEU A 101 -0.54 7.15 13.01
N ILE A 102 -1.72 6.61 13.33
CA ILE A 102 -2.77 6.35 12.32
C ILE A 102 -3.28 7.66 11.72
N LYS A 103 -3.51 8.68 12.55
CA LYS A 103 -3.95 9.99 12.08
C LYS A 103 -2.90 10.66 11.20
N LEU A 104 -1.62 10.52 11.53
CA LEU A 104 -0.52 11.05 10.72
C LEU A 104 -0.46 10.39 9.34
N ASP A 105 -0.57 9.06 9.29
CA ASP A 105 -0.53 8.28 8.03
C ASP A 105 -1.70 8.63 7.10
N GLN A 106 -2.88 8.84 7.69
CA GLN A 106 -4.12 9.18 6.98
C GLN A 106 -4.31 10.68 6.73
N ALA A 107 -3.47 11.55 7.32
CA ALA A 107 -3.63 12.99 7.18
C ALA A 107 -3.34 13.44 5.73
N GLU A 108 -4.21 14.31 5.22
CA GLU A 108 -4.03 14.98 3.93
C GLU A 108 -2.85 15.97 4.02
N GLU A 109 -2.75 16.70 5.15
CA GLU A 109 -1.67 17.64 5.50
C GLU A 109 -0.63 16.99 6.42
N ARG A 110 0.20 16.08 5.88
CA ARG A 110 1.20 15.33 6.68
C ARG A 110 2.27 16.21 7.32
N GLU A 111 2.69 17.28 6.65
CA GLU A 111 3.73 18.17 7.16
C GLU A 111 3.28 18.93 8.41
N ASP A 112 2.08 19.50 8.39
CA ASP A 112 1.52 20.21 9.55
C ASP A 112 1.15 19.25 10.68
N ALA A 113 0.62 18.06 10.34
CA ALA A 113 0.37 17.02 11.32
C ALA A 113 1.69 16.56 11.99
N MET A 114 2.77 16.40 11.23
CA MET A 114 4.09 16.06 11.75
C MET A 114 4.60 17.13 12.72
N LYS A 115 4.56 18.41 12.33
CA LYS A 115 4.98 19.53 13.20
C LYS A 115 4.19 19.57 14.50
N LYS A 116 2.88 19.31 14.42
CA LYS A 116 2.00 19.29 15.59
C LYS A 116 2.32 18.12 16.52
N TYR A 117 2.54 16.93 15.97
CA TYR A 117 2.83 15.74 16.78
C TYR A 117 4.24 15.75 17.36
N MET A 118 5.19 16.44 16.72
CA MET A 118 6.50 16.72 17.30
C MET A 118 6.45 17.63 18.55
N GLN A 119 5.30 18.24 18.88
CA GLN A 119 5.10 18.95 20.15
C GLN A 119 4.65 18.02 21.29
N GLU A 120 4.20 16.80 20.96
CA GLU A 120 3.74 15.83 21.95
C GLU A 120 4.93 15.05 22.50
N PRO A 121 5.22 15.09 23.82
CA PRO A 121 6.42 14.46 24.39
C PRO A 121 6.47 12.95 24.15
N LEU A 122 5.31 12.29 24.10
CA LEU A 122 5.19 10.86 23.83
C LEU A 122 5.59 10.50 22.39
N PHE A 123 5.29 11.37 21.43
CA PHE A 123 5.65 11.16 20.03
C PHE A 123 7.13 11.43 19.79
N VAL A 124 7.68 12.46 20.45
CA VAL A 124 9.12 12.74 20.44
C VAL A 124 9.91 11.56 21.00
N GLU A 125 9.51 11.01 22.16
CA GLU A 125 10.16 9.83 22.74
C GLU A 125 10.12 8.62 21.80
N PHE A 126 9.00 8.41 21.11
CA PHE A 126 8.88 7.37 20.08
C PHE A 126 9.83 7.61 18.89
N ALA A 127 9.90 8.84 18.39
CA ALA A 127 10.76 9.20 17.27
C ALA A 127 12.24 9.03 17.63
N ASP A 128 12.67 9.51 18.80
CA ASP A 128 14.04 9.38 19.30
C ASP A 128 14.46 7.91 19.43
N ARG A 129 13.56 7.06 19.94
CA ARG A 129 13.81 5.61 20.04
C ARG A 129 13.89 4.95 18.66
N CYS A 130 13.09 5.39 17.69
CA CYS A 130 13.19 4.90 16.32
C CYS A 130 14.52 5.31 15.69
N LEU A 131 14.90 6.59 15.83
CA LEU A 131 16.16 7.15 15.34
C LEU A 131 17.35 6.41 15.93
N SER A 132 17.38 6.18 17.24
CA SER A 132 18.45 5.42 17.90
C SER A 132 18.64 3.99 17.37
N VAL A 133 17.61 3.37 16.78
CA VAL A 133 17.68 2.02 16.20
C VAL A 133 18.06 2.04 14.72
N VAL A 134 17.57 3.01 13.95
CA VAL A 134 17.84 3.10 12.50
C VAL A 134 19.18 3.79 12.20
N GLU A 135 19.56 4.71 13.07
CA GLU A 135 20.82 5.45 13.11
C GLU A 135 21.45 5.18 14.47
N PRO A 136 21.98 3.96 14.70
CA PRO A 136 22.82 3.74 15.87
C PRO A 136 23.97 4.72 15.74
N GLU A 137 24.17 5.60 16.74
CA GLU A 137 25.25 6.58 16.74
C GLU A 137 26.56 5.87 16.37
N GLU A 138 26.97 5.98 15.11
CA GLU A 138 28.34 5.71 14.72
C GLU A 138 29.13 6.78 15.45
N LYS A 139 29.69 6.38 16.61
CA LYS A 139 30.72 7.12 17.30
C LYS A 139 31.56 7.83 16.26
N GLU A 140 31.47 9.15 16.27
CA GLU A 140 32.47 10.06 15.76
C GLU A 140 33.85 9.40 15.87
N ASN A 141 34.38 8.90 14.75
CA ASN A 141 35.73 8.40 14.72
C ASN A 141 36.36 8.63 13.35
N ARG A 142 37.13 9.72 13.34
CA ARG A 142 38.24 10.08 12.46
C ARG A 142 37.88 10.66 11.09
N PHE A 143 37.85 11.98 11.07
CA PHE A 143 38.67 12.70 10.10
C PHE A 143 40.14 12.35 10.37
N PRO A 144 40.88 11.73 9.43
CA PRO A 144 42.33 11.81 9.45
C PRO A 144 42.73 13.21 8.99
N ASP A 145 43.55 13.87 9.81
CA ASP A 145 44.35 15.04 9.44
C ASP A 145 45.30 14.71 8.28
#